data_AF-A0A397VJQ6-F1
#
_entry.id   AF-A0A397VJQ6-F1
#
_cell.length_a   1.000
_cell.length_b   1.000
_cell.length_c   1.000
_cell.angle_alpha   90.00
_cell.angle_beta   90.00
_cell.angle_gamma   90.00
#
_symmetry.space_group_name_H-M   'P 1'
#
loop_
_entity.id
_entity.type
_entity.pdbx_description
1 polymer ?
#
loop_
_entity_poly.entity_id
_entity_poly.type
_entity_poly.pdbx_seq_one_letter_code
_entity_poly.pdbx_strand_id
1 'polypeptide(L)'
;MTYYSLLSSVNGVDLLFTRCDYSEFYVSYRNNHVILSIPTERDILNYGKKAPQTCFILFRNVIQDSVTSLNLRIERQDLSKHASNFWNQLKVADMQLIDEFKRVAKLAAKNLYSEIRIVNVNINYSVAAPVRRSIVIDAENDDEGLQDLLKDLFVEVLPTPFLHD
;
A
#
# COMPACT_ATOMS: atom_id res chain seq x y z
N MET A 1 -9.54 -23.15 -9.29
CA MET A 1 -8.96 -22.10 -10.17
C MET A 1 -9.95 -20.97 -10.20
N THR A 2 -9.56 -19.80 -9.69
CA THR A 2 -10.45 -18.64 -9.59
C THR A 2 -10.03 -17.64 -10.65
N TYR A 3 -10.72 -17.68 -11.79
CA TYR A 3 -10.60 -16.64 -12.82
C TYR A 3 -11.54 -15.49 -12.44
N TYR A 4 -11.03 -14.27 -12.47
CA TYR A 4 -11.86 -13.08 -12.30
C TYR A 4 -11.27 -11.88 -13.01
N SER A 5 -12.12 -10.90 -13.30
CA SER A 5 -11.71 -9.60 -13.80
C SER A 5 -12.44 -8.50 -13.03
N LEU A 6 -11.68 -7.56 -12.49
CA LEU A 6 -12.16 -6.42 -11.73
C LEU A 6 -12.04 -5.17 -12.59
N LEU A 7 -13.09 -4.34 -12.61
CA LEU A 7 -13.11 -3.11 -13.40
C LEU A 7 -12.91 -1.91 -12.49
N SER A 8 -12.13 -0.94 -12.98
CA SER A 8 -12.01 0.37 -12.35
C SER A 8 -12.11 1.44 -13.43
N SER A 9 -13.14 2.29 -13.32
CA SER A 9 -13.39 3.41 -14.22
C SER A 9 -13.17 4.73 -13.46
N VAL A 10 -12.23 5.55 -13.93
CA VAL A 10 -11.93 6.87 -13.36
C VAL A 10 -11.66 7.84 -14.51
N ASN A 11 -12.38 8.96 -14.54
CA ASN A 11 -12.18 10.03 -15.55
C ASN A 11 -12.15 9.53 -17.01
N GLY A 12 -12.99 8.54 -17.34
CA GLY A 12 -13.07 7.97 -18.69
C GLY A 12 -11.93 7.02 -19.07
N VAL A 13 -11.08 6.65 -18.11
CA VAL A 13 -10.08 5.60 -18.24
C VAL A 13 -10.61 4.35 -17.56
N ASP A 14 -10.71 3.25 -18.32
CA ASP A 14 -11.15 1.96 -17.81
C ASP A 14 -9.96 1.01 -17.74
N LEU A 15 -9.58 0.63 -16.51
CA LEU A 15 -8.57 -0.37 -16.26
C LEU A 15 -9.23 -1.66 -15.80
N LEU A 16 -8.72 -2.79 -16.29
CA LEU A 16 -9.12 -4.12 -15.85
C LEU A 16 -7.96 -4.76 -15.09
N PHE A 17 -8.25 -5.32 -13.92
CA PHE A 17 -7.35 -6.20 -13.19
C PHE A 17 -7.86 -7.62 -13.33
N THR A 18 -7.08 -8.51 -13.94
CA THR A 18 -7.53 -9.87 -14.27
C THR A 18 -6.60 -10.91 -13.65
N ARG A 19 -7.17 -11.92 -12.99
CA ARG A 19 -6.45 -13.14 -12.60
C ARG A 19 -6.77 -14.24 -13.60
N CYS A 20 -5.73 -14.74 -14.27
CA CYS A 20 -5.83 -15.83 -15.22
C CYS A 20 -5.48 -17.18 -14.57
N ASP A 21 -5.69 -18.26 -15.34
CA ASP A 21 -5.18 -19.57 -14.99
C ASP A 21 -3.65 -19.50 -14.79
N TYR A 22 -3.11 -20.34 -13.90
CA TYR A 22 -1.71 -20.33 -13.44
C TYR A 22 -1.31 -19.21 -12.46
N SER A 23 -2.27 -18.50 -11.86
CA SER A 23 -2.01 -17.46 -10.85
C SER A 23 -1.23 -16.26 -11.38
N GLU A 24 -1.32 -16.00 -12.68
CA GLU A 24 -0.82 -14.77 -13.28
C GLU A 24 -1.86 -13.66 -13.15
N PHE A 25 -1.37 -12.45 -12.87
CA PHE A 25 -2.18 -11.24 -12.76
C PHE A 25 -1.87 -10.34 -13.93
N TYR A 26 -2.90 -9.66 -14.44
CA TYR A 26 -2.79 -8.76 -15.57
C TYR A 26 -3.46 -7.44 -15.25
N VAL A 27 -2.86 -6.35 -15.72
CA VAL A 27 -3.54 -5.06 -15.83
C VAL A 27 -3.74 -4.77 -17.31
N SER A 28 -4.98 -4.49 -17.69
CA SER A 28 -5.37 -4.29 -19.09
C SER A 28 -6.01 -2.94 -19.29
N TYR A 29 -5.73 -2.34 -20.45
CA TYR A 29 -6.36 -1.13 -20.94
C TYR A 29 -6.64 -1.29 -22.44
N ARG A 30 -7.91 -1.20 -22.82
CA ARG A 30 -8.38 -1.49 -24.19
C ARG A 30 -7.91 -2.89 -24.62
N ASN A 31 -7.14 -2.99 -25.71
CA ASN A 31 -6.64 -4.25 -26.26
C ASN A 31 -5.21 -4.60 -25.79
N ASN A 32 -4.62 -3.79 -24.91
CA ASN A 32 -3.27 -4.00 -24.38
C ASN A 32 -3.36 -4.53 -22.95
N HIS A 33 -2.45 -5.43 -22.58
CA HIS A 33 -2.31 -5.94 -21.23
C HIS A 33 -0.83 -6.04 -20.86
N VAL A 34 -0.56 -5.96 -19.57
CA VAL A 34 0.76 -6.19 -18.99
C VAL A 34 0.63 -7.15 -17.83
N ILE A 35 1.62 -8.04 -17.71
CA ILE A 35 1.71 -8.95 -16.58
C ILE A 35 2.06 -8.12 -15.34
N LEU A 36 1.27 -8.31 -14.30
CA LEU A 36 1.50 -7.75 -12.98
C LEU A 36 2.29 -8.75 -12.15
N SER A 37 3.50 -8.37 -11.75
CA SER A 37 4.33 -9.15 -10.85
C SER A 37 4.22 -8.62 -9.42
N ILE A 38 3.96 -9.52 -8.48
CA ILE A 38 4.03 -9.19 -7.05
C ILE A 38 5.49 -8.97 -6.69
N PRO A 39 5.87 -7.82 -6.12
CA PRO A 39 7.25 -7.51 -5.80
C PRO A 39 7.76 -8.45 -4.71
N THR A 40 9.03 -8.81 -4.80
CA THR A 40 9.72 -9.54 -3.73
C THR A 40 10.24 -8.56 -2.68
N GLU A 41 10.60 -9.10 -1.51
CA GLU A 41 11.25 -8.34 -0.45
C GLU A 41 12.52 -7.60 -0.93
N ARG A 42 13.32 -8.25 -1.79
CA ARG A 42 14.53 -7.66 -2.36
C ARG A 42 14.23 -6.45 -3.24
N ASP A 43 13.18 -6.56 -4.06
CA ASP A 43 12.75 -5.47 -4.92
C ASP A 43 12.42 -4.24 -4.07
N ILE A 44 11.74 -4.44 -2.94
CA ILE A 44 11.32 -3.36 -2.05
C ILE A 44 12.49 -2.67 -1.35
N LEU A 45 13.47 -3.45 -0.87
CA LEU A 45 14.65 -2.92 -0.17
C LEU A 45 15.54 -2.09 -1.10
N ASN A 46 15.63 -2.47 -2.38
CA ASN A 46 16.43 -1.74 -3.38
C ASN A 46 15.89 -0.35 -3.71
N TYR A 47 14.65 -0.01 -3.35
CA TYR A 47 14.09 1.33 -3.58
C TYR A 47 14.67 2.41 -2.64
N GLY A 48 15.61 2.07 -1.74
CA GLY A 48 16.36 3.06 -0.94
C GLY A 48 15.50 3.92 -0.03
N LYS A 49 14.32 3.45 0.36
CA LYS A 49 13.38 4.23 1.19
C LYS A 49 13.77 4.16 2.66
N LYS A 50 13.78 5.33 3.31
CA LYS A 50 14.06 5.49 4.75
C LYS A 50 12.97 4.94 5.67
N ALA A 51 11.77 4.70 5.14
CA ALA A 51 10.62 4.16 5.86
C ALA A 51 9.98 3.03 5.04
N PRO A 52 9.44 1.99 5.70
CA PRO A 52 8.89 0.86 4.97
C PRO A 52 7.56 1.25 4.34
N GLN A 53 7.32 0.73 3.14
CA GLN A 53 6.08 0.97 2.43
C GLN A 53 4.96 0.14 3.05
N THR A 54 3.79 0.74 3.17
CA THR A 54 2.57 0.04 3.58
C THR A 54 2.15 -0.94 2.47
N CYS A 55 1.34 -1.96 2.79
CA CYS A 55 0.92 -2.95 1.80
C CYS A 55 0.13 -2.32 0.65
N PHE A 56 -0.74 -1.34 0.94
CA PHE A 56 -1.47 -0.60 -0.09
C PHE A 56 -0.53 0.23 -0.98
N ILE A 57 0.49 0.87 -0.40
CA ILE A 57 1.46 1.65 -1.18
C ILE A 57 2.27 0.74 -2.11
N LEU A 58 2.63 -0.47 -1.66
CA LEU A 58 3.28 -1.47 -2.50
C LEU A 58 2.38 -1.85 -3.68
N PHE A 59 1.12 -2.22 -3.39
CA PHE A 59 0.15 -2.55 -4.43
C PHE A 59 -0.03 -1.41 -5.43
N ARG A 60 -0.23 -0.17 -4.95
CA ARG A 60 -0.41 1.01 -5.78
C ARG A 60 0.82 1.31 -6.65
N ASN A 61 2.04 1.00 -6.20
CA ASN A 61 3.25 1.14 -7.02
C ASN A 61 3.29 0.10 -8.14
N VAL A 62 2.89 -1.14 -7.87
CA VAL A 62 2.79 -2.18 -8.90
C VAL A 62 1.76 -1.81 -9.97
N ILE A 63 0.62 -1.23 -9.58
CA ILE A 63 -0.36 -0.67 -10.53
C ILE A 63 0.25 0.48 -11.33
N GLN A 64 1.02 1.37 -10.69
CA GLN A 64 1.72 2.45 -11.40
C GLN A 64 2.68 1.92 -12.47
N ASP A 65 3.47 0.90 -12.14
CA ASP A 65 4.43 0.31 -13.06
C ASP A 65 3.72 -0.36 -14.25
N SER A 66 2.58 -0.99 -13.97
CA SER A 66 1.71 -1.58 -15.00
C SER A 66 1.12 -0.51 -15.93
N VAL A 67 0.57 0.57 -15.37
CA VAL A 67 0.04 1.72 -16.12
C VAL A 67 1.14 2.38 -16.96
N THR A 68 2.34 2.52 -16.41
CA THR A 68 3.49 3.08 -17.12
C THR A 68 3.91 2.19 -18.28
N SER A 69 3.91 0.87 -18.07
CA SER A 69 4.24 -0.14 -19.10
C SER A 69 3.20 -0.20 -20.23
N LEU A 70 1.94 0.13 -19.92
CA LEU A 70 0.88 0.35 -20.92
C LEU A 70 0.99 1.69 -21.66
N ASN A 71 2.04 2.49 -21.40
CA ASN A 71 2.24 3.84 -21.92
C ASN A 71 1.09 4.80 -21.60
N LEU A 72 0.43 4.59 -20.46
CA LEU A 72 -0.63 5.47 -19.98
C LEU A 72 -0.08 6.56 -19.07
N ARG A 73 -0.51 7.79 -19.33
CA ARG A 73 -0.26 8.93 -18.46
C ARG A 73 -1.52 9.21 -17.66
N ILE A 74 -1.57 8.66 -16.45
CA ILE A 74 -2.66 8.89 -15.50
C ILE A 74 -2.15 9.82 -14.41
N GLU A 75 -2.96 10.81 -14.03
CA GLU A 75 -2.62 11.68 -12.92
C GLU A 75 -2.51 10.91 -11.61
N ARG A 76 -1.66 11.40 -10.70
CA ARG A 76 -1.38 10.72 -9.43
C ARG A 76 -2.66 10.43 -8.63
N GLN A 77 -3.62 11.37 -8.62
CA GLN A 77 -4.87 11.23 -7.88
C GLN A 77 -5.74 10.12 -8.46
N ASP A 78 -5.88 10.07 -9.79
CA ASP A 78 -6.69 9.07 -10.47
C ASP A 78 -6.07 7.69 -10.41
N LEU A 79 -4.75 7.60 -10.48
CA LEU A 79 -4.02 6.36 -10.24
C LEU A 79 -4.28 5.80 -8.83
N SER A 80 -4.32 6.68 -7.82
CA SER A 80 -4.67 6.26 -6.45
C SER A 80 -6.13 5.81 -6.34
N LYS A 81 -7.07 6.46 -7.04
CA LYS A 81 -8.48 6.01 -7.11
C LYS A 81 -8.57 4.63 -7.77
N HIS A 82 -7.89 4.43 -8.90
CA HIS A 82 -7.86 3.13 -9.58
C HIS A 82 -7.33 2.02 -8.66
N ALA A 83 -6.19 2.26 -8.01
CA ALA A 83 -5.61 1.32 -7.06
C ALA A 83 -6.55 1.04 -5.89
N SER A 84 -7.19 2.07 -5.32
CA SER A 84 -8.16 1.90 -4.23
C SER A 84 -9.36 1.05 -4.65
N ASN A 85 -9.91 1.29 -5.84
CA ASN A 85 -11.04 0.53 -6.38
C ASN A 85 -10.68 -0.95 -6.56
N PHE A 86 -9.50 -1.25 -7.10
CA PHE A 86 -9.02 -2.62 -7.23
C PHE A 86 -8.77 -3.26 -5.87
N TRP A 87 -8.12 -2.56 -4.96
CA TRP A 87 -7.83 -3.06 -3.61
C TRP A 87 -9.11 -3.48 -2.87
N ASN A 88 -10.14 -2.64 -2.91
CA ASN A 88 -11.42 -2.92 -2.26
C ASN A 88 -12.14 -4.12 -2.90
N GLN A 89 -12.11 -4.23 -4.23
CA GLN A 89 -12.68 -5.39 -4.93
C GLN A 89 -11.89 -6.67 -4.63
N LEU A 90 -10.56 -6.59 -4.54
CA LEU A 90 -9.67 -7.72 -4.21
C LEU A 90 -9.87 -8.24 -2.80
N LYS A 91 -10.20 -7.38 -1.82
CA LYS A 91 -10.55 -7.83 -0.45
C LYS A 91 -11.69 -8.85 -0.43
N VAL A 92 -12.60 -8.76 -1.40
CA VAL A 92 -13.75 -9.67 -1.53
C VAL A 92 -13.42 -10.83 -2.49
N ALA A 93 -12.79 -10.53 -3.63
CA ALA A 93 -12.57 -11.50 -4.70
C ALA A 93 -11.37 -12.44 -4.46
N ASP A 94 -10.31 -11.95 -3.81
CA ASP A 94 -9.03 -12.67 -3.70
C ASP A 94 -8.22 -12.24 -2.47
N MET A 95 -8.67 -12.67 -1.30
CA MET A 95 -8.01 -12.37 -0.04
C MET A 95 -6.59 -12.94 0.04
N GLN A 96 -6.28 -14.03 -0.68
CA GLN A 96 -4.94 -14.60 -0.72
C GLN A 96 -3.92 -13.64 -1.36
N LEU A 97 -4.31 -12.93 -2.43
CA LEU A 97 -3.46 -11.91 -3.03
C LEU A 97 -3.20 -10.75 -2.05
N ILE A 98 -4.24 -10.30 -1.34
CA ILE A 98 -4.11 -9.25 -0.31
C ILE A 98 -3.14 -9.68 0.79
N ASP A 99 -3.28 -10.92 1.27
CA ASP A 99 -2.42 -11.49 2.31
C ASP A 99 -0.96 -11.59 1.84
N GLU A 100 -0.73 -11.90 0.56
CA GLU A 100 0.61 -11.92 -0.01
C GLU A 100 1.26 -10.53 -0.04
N PHE A 101 0.53 -9.50 -0.46
CA PHE A 101 1.01 -8.11 -0.36
C PHE A 101 1.28 -7.70 1.09
N LYS A 102 0.43 -8.11 2.04
CA LYS A 102 0.64 -7.87 3.47
C LYS A 102 1.88 -8.58 3.99
N ARG A 103 2.10 -9.83 3.59
CA ARG A 103 3.28 -10.64 3.97
C ARG A 103 4.56 -9.96 3.49
N VAL A 104 4.60 -9.58 2.22
CA VAL A 104 5.75 -8.90 1.61
C VAL A 104 6.03 -7.55 2.30
N ALA A 105 4.99 -6.75 2.57
CA ALA A 105 5.13 -5.47 3.28
C ALA A 105 5.74 -5.65 4.68
N LYS A 106 5.24 -6.63 5.44
CA LYS A 106 5.73 -6.95 6.79
C LYS A 106 7.19 -7.39 6.79
N LEU A 107 7.59 -8.22 5.82
CA LEU A 107 8.97 -8.67 5.66
C LEU A 107 9.91 -7.50 5.37
N ALA A 108 9.55 -6.67 4.38
CA ALA A 108 10.32 -5.46 4.06
C ALA A 108 10.43 -4.51 5.26
N ALA A 109 9.35 -4.33 6.03
CA ALA A 109 9.36 -3.54 7.26
C ALA A 109 10.31 -4.11 8.31
N LYS A 110 10.24 -5.42 8.58
CA LYS A 110 11.11 -6.09 9.55
C LYS A 110 12.59 -5.88 9.23
N ASN A 111 12.98 -6.02 7.96
CA ASN A 111 14.38 -5.83 7.57
C ASN A 111 14.82 -4.38 7.76
N LEU A 112 14.00 -3.41 7.33
CA LEU A 112 14.36 -2.00 7.48
C LEU A 112 14.46 -1.58 8.96
N TYR A 113 13.56 -2.09 9.81
CA TYR A 113 13.61 -1.82 11.25
C TYR A 113 14.75 -2.55 11.97
N SER A 114 15.20 -3.71 11.48
CA SER A 114 16.38 -4.40 12.04
C SER A 114 17.69 -3.62 11.85
N GLU A 115 17.73 -2.66 10.93
CA GLU A 115 18.86 -1.75 10.73
C GLU A 115 18.80 -0.49 11.63
N ILE A 116 17.65 -0.20 12.26
CA ILE A 116 17.52 0.94 13.16
C ILE A 116 18.14 0.61 14.51
N ARG A 117 19.34 1.15 14.76
CA ARG A 117 19.97 1.14 16.10
C ARG A 117 19.35 2.24 16.95
N ILE A 118 18.87 1.91 18.14
CA ILE A 118 18.55 2.91 19.16
C ILE A 118 19.88 3.53 19.62
N VAL A 119 20.15 4.77 19.19
CA VAL A 119 21.26 5.56 19.71
C VAL A 119 20.73 6.37 20.88
N ASN A 120 21.23 6.10 22.07
CA ASN A 120 20.87 6.86 23.25
C ASN A 120 21.51 8.25 23.15
N VAL A 121 20.73 9.25 22.73
CA VAL A 121 21.18 10.64 22.68
C VAL A 121 20.99 11.23 24.07
N ASN A 122 22.09 11.58 24.73
CA ASN A 122 22.05 12.26 26.02
C ASN A 122 21.57 13.71 25.79
N ILE A 123 20.26 13.94 25.87
CA ILE A 123 19.66 15.26 25.63
C ILE A 123 19.78 16.09 26.93
N ASN A 124 20.90 16.78 27.09
CA ASN A 124 21.00 17.90 28.02
C ASN A 124 20.35 19.14 27.38
N TYR A 125 19.01 19.25 27.38
CA TYR A 125 18.34 20.51 27.09
C TYR A 125 17.17 20.77 28.03
N SER A 126 17.21 21.96 28.64
CA SER A 126 16.19 22.56 29.50
C SER A 126 14.84 22.62 28.79
N VAL A 127 13.80 22.11 29.44
CA VAL A 127 12.46 21.92 28.86
C VAL A 127 11.71 23.26 28.81
N ALA A 128 11.48 23.79 27.62
CA ALA A 128 10.39 24.74 27.39
C ALA A 128 9.16 23.98 26.87
N ALA A 129 8.01 24.17 27.51
CA ALA A 129 6.80 23.37 27.31
C ALA A 129 6.23 23.47 25.87
N PRO A 130 5.66 22.37 25.32
CA PRO A 130 5.11 22.37 23.97
C PRO A 130 3.74 23.07 23.89
N VAL A 131 3.61 23.99 22.94
CA VAL A 131 2.34 24.67 22.60
C VAL A 131 1.43 23.68 21.85
N ARG A 132 0.29 23.32 22.46
CA ARG A 132 -0.75 22.51 21.82
C ARG A 132 -1.53 23.36 20.81
N ARG A 133 -1.53 22.98 19.54
CA ARG A 133 -2.52 23.44 18.55
C ARG A 133 -3.47 22.28 18.25
N SER A 134 -4.73 22.45 18.62
CA SER A 134 -5.82 21.53 18.30
C SER A 134 -6.26 21.77 16.85
N ILE A 135 -6.25 20.75 16.01
CA ILE A 135 -6.90 20.77 14.70
C ILE A 135 -8.23 20.06 14.86
N VAL A 136 -9.33 20.76 14.59
CA VAL A 136 -10.68 20.19 14.50
C VAL A 136 -10.87 19.67 13.08
N ILE A 137 -11.20 18.39 12.94
CA ILE A 137 -11.52 17.77 11.66
C ILE A 137 -13.00 17.41 11.72
N ASP A 138 -13.82 18.10 10.94
CA ASP A 138 -15.23 17.77 10.76
C ASP A 138 -15.33 16.52 9.87
N ALA A 139 -15.89 15.44 10.44
CA ALA A 139 -16.05 14.15 9.80
C ALA A 139 -17.51 13.97 9.37
N GLU A 140 -17.82 14.38 8.14
CA GLU A 140 -19.02 13.95 7.44
C GLU A 140 -18.62 13.28 6.12
N ASN A 141 -18.56 11.95 6.12
CA ASN A 141 -19.05 11.02 5.08
C ASN A 141 -18.32 9.66 5.10
N ASP A 142 -19.13 8.59 5.10
CA ASP A 142 -18.82 7.17 4.81
C ASP A 142 -17.41 6.66 5.15
N ASP A 143 -17.21 6.45 6.45
CA ASP A 143 -15.91 6.21 7.06
C ASP A 143 -15.48 4.72 7.04
N GLU A 144 -16.37 3.77 6.75
CA GLU A 144 -16.04 2.34 6.90
C GLU A 144 -14.94 1.87 5.94
N GLY A 145 -15.01 2.28 4.67
CA GLY A 145 -13.98 1.97 3.67
C GLY A 145 -12.68 2.75 3.87
N LEU A 146 -12.77 3.97 4.42
CA LEU A 146 -11.60 4.80 4.72
C LEU A 146 -10.86 4.28 5.95
N GLN A 147 -11.57 3.92 7.02
CA GLN A 147 -10.99 3.34 8.23
C GLN A 147 -10.28 2.01 7.94
N ASP A 148 -10.84 1.16 7.07
CA ASP A 148 -10.17 -0.08 6.68
C ASP A 148 -8.95 0.15 5.77
N LEU A 149 -8.96 1.21 4.95
CA LEU A 149 -7.79 1.63 4.20
C LEU A 149 -6.71 2.20 5.14
N LEU A 150 -7.11 2.96 6.16
CA LEU A 150 -6.21 3.52 7.16
C LEU A 150 -5.57 2.42 8.02
N LYS A 151 -6.30 1.36 8.37
CA LYS A 151 -5.72 0.17 9.02
C LYS A 151 -4.70 -0.56 8.14
N ASP A 152 -4.94 -0.63 6.83
CA ASP A 152 -3.99 -1.22 5.88
C ASP A 152 -2.77 -0.29 5.63
N LEU A 153 -2.94 1.02 5.77
CA LEU A 153 -1.88 2.03 5.67
C LEU A 153 -1.00 2.04 6.94
N PHE A 154 -1.62 1.95 8.11
CA PHE A 154 -0.93 1.94 9.39
C PHE A 154 -1.05 0.53 9.98
N VAL A 155 -0.24 -0.40 9.48
CA VAL A 155 0.03 -1.63 10.22
C VAL A 155 0.57 -1.19 11.58
N GLU A 156 -0.04 -1.62 12.68
CA GLU A 156 0.49 -1.46 14.03
C GLU A 156 1.89 -2.10 14.09
N VAL A 157 2.90 -1.35 13.69
CA VAL A 157 4.31 -1.65 13.89
C VAL A 157 4.80 -0.68 14.94
N LEU A 158 4.14 -0.69 16.09
CA LEU A 158 4.77 -0.23 17.31
C LEU A 158 5.18 -1.49 18.06
N PRO A 159 6.48 -1.68 18.36
CA PRO A 159 6.86 -2.69 19.33
C PRO A 159 6.10 -2.35 20.61
N THR A 160 5.32 -3.30 21.12
CA THR A 160 4.77 -3.20 22.47
C THR A 160 5.92 -2.83 23.41
N PRO A 161 5.80 -1.75 24.20
CA PRO A 161 6.83 -1.47 25.18
C PRO A 161 6.91 -2.70 26.08
N PHE A 162 8.12 -3.24 26.20
CA PHE A 162 8.44 -4.28 27.17
C PHE A 162 7.99 -3.79 28.55
N LEU A 163 6.83 -4.25 28.99
CA LEU A 163 6.52 -4.35 30.41
C LEU A 163 7.44 -5.47 30.92
N HIS A 164 8.62 -5.06 31.38
CA HIS A 164 9.37 -5.86 32.33
C HIS A 164 8.63 -5.77 33.66
N ASP A 165 8.29 -6.96 34.16
CA ASP A 165 7.83 -7.36 35.51
C ASP A 165 7.50 -6.26 36.54
#